data_AF-A0A959H6D4-F1
#
_entry.id   AF-A0A959H6D4-F1
#
_cell.length_a   1.000
_cell.length_b   1.000
_cell.length_c   1.000
_cell.angle_alpha   90.00
_cell.angle_beta   90.00
_cell.angle_gamma   90.00
#
_symmetry.space_group_name_H-M   'P 1'
#
loop_
_entity.id
_entity.type
_entity.pdbx_description
1 polymer ?
#
loop_
_entity_poly.entity_id
_entity_poly.type
_entity_poly.pdbx_seq_one_letter_code
_entity_poly.pdbx_strand_id
1 'polypeptide(L)' 'LNRRRGIPQGMEPRASHTIVKAQAPLAELFGYAAQIRTLTSGRAGAALTFSHYAPVPEQVAKGLLEKRKGFMLR' A
#
# COMPACT_ATOMS: atom_id res chain seq x y z
N LEU A 1 1.34 -8.56 2.54
CA LEU A 1 0.09 -8.24 1.79
C LEU A 1 -1.15 -8.22 2.68
N ASN A 2 -1.44 -9.29 3.46
CA ASN A 2 -2.68 -9.42 4.24
C ASN A 2 -2.89 -8.35 5.35
N ARG A 3 -1.82 -7.77 5.89
CA ARG A 3 -1.90 -6.73 6.93
C ARG A 3 -2.20 -5.31 6.43
N ARG A 4 -2.17 -5.05 5.11
CA ARG A 4 -2.30 -3.68 4.53
C ARG A 4 -3.51 -3.49 3.62
N ARG A 5 -4.56 -4.30 3.82
CA ARG A 5 -5.77 -4.32 2.96
C ARG A 5 -5.43 -4.43 1.46
N GLY A 6 -4.31 -5.09 1.14
CA GLY A 6 -3.87 -5.27 -0.23
C GLY A 6 -4.78 -6.29 -0.89
N ILE A 7 -5.55 -5.88 -1.91
CA ILE A 7 -6.34 -6.81 -2.72
C ILE A 7 -5.38 -7.46 -3.72
N PRO A 8 -5.05 -8.76 -3.58
CA PRO A 8 -4.22 -9.44 -4.55
C PRO A 8 -5.00 -9.51 -5.88
N GLN A 9 -4.47 -8.89 -6.92
CA GLN A 9 -5.07 -8.91 -8.26
C GLN A 9 -4.59 -10.09 -9.10
N GLY A 10 -3.52 -10.75 -8.67
CA GLY A 10 -3.00 -11.93 -9.33
C GLY A 10 -1.53 -12.15 -9.05
N MET A 11 -1.10 -13.40 -9.21
CA MET A 11 0.28 -13.82 -9.08
C MET A 11 0.68 -14.45 -10.40
N GLU A 12 1.65 -13.84 -11.08
CA GLU A 12 2.08 -14.23 -12.41
C GLU A 12 3.49 -14.83 -12.31
N PRO A 13 3.63 -16.17 -12.38
CA PRO A 13 4.93 -16.81 -12.33
C PRO A 13 5.67 -16.54 -13.64
N ARG A 14 6.82 -15.85 -13.57
CA ARG A 14 7.82 -15.86 -14.64
C ARG A 14 8.95 -16.80 -14.26
N ALA A 15 9.57 -17.41 -15.27
CA ALA A 15 10.59 -18.47 -15.16
C ALA A 15 11.39 -18.50 -13.84
N SER A 16 12.07 -17.42 -13.48
CA SER A 16 12.86 -17.31 -12.25
C SER A 16 12.23 -16.46 -11.14
N HIS A 17 11.20 -15.65 -11.44
CA HIS A 17 10.68 -14.62 -10.54
C HIS A 17 9.14 -14.58 -10.59
N THR A 18 8.49 -14.45 -9.44
CA THR A 18 7.04 -14.29 -9.41
C THR A 18 6.65 -12.83 -9.28
N ILE A 19 5.82 -12.35 -10.21
CA ILE A 19 5.27 -11.00 -10.17
C ILE A 19 3.96 -11.04 -9.40
N VAL A 20 3.89 -10.32 -8.29
CA VAL A 20 2.66 -10.20 -7.49
C VAL A 20 2.03 -8.84 -7.75
N LYS A 21 0.85 -8.82 -8.36
CA LYS A 21 0.07 -7.60 -8.59
C LYS A 21 -0.91 -7.44 -7.43
N ALA A 22 -0.88 -6.29 -6.78
CA ALA A 22 -1.77 -5.99 -5.67
C ALA A 22 -2.12 -4.51 -5.65
N GLN A 23 -3.36 -4.22 -5.29
CA GLN A 23 -3.80 -2.86 -5.03
C GLN A 23 -3.81 -2.62 -3.54
N ALA A 24 -3.17 -1.53 -3.10
CA ALA A 24 -3.19 -1.10 -1.71
C ALA A 24 -3.31 0.44 -1.65
N PRO A 25 -3.90 0.99 -0.57
CA PRO A 25 -3.99 2.44 -0.39
C PRO A 25 -2.61 3.09 -0.37
N LEU A 26 -2.42 4.23 -1.05
CA LEU A 26 -1.13 4.93 -1.07
C LEU A 26 -0.61 5.29 0.33
N ALA A 27 -1.50 5.63 1.26
CA ALA A 27 -1.16 5.90 2.67
C ALA A 27 -0.47 4.71 3.36
N GLU A 28 -0.84 3.49 2.96
CA GLU A 28 -0.27 2.23 3.44
C GLU A 28 0.97 1.81 2.64
N LEU A 29 1.41 2.54 1.60
CA LEU A 29 2.58 2.18 0.79
C LEU A 29 3.85 2.93 1.23
N PHE A 30 3.71 3.97 2.06
CA PHE A 30 4.86 4.60 2.71
C PHE A 30 5.65 3.57 3.54
N GLY A 31 6.97 3.52 3.34
CA GLY A 31 7.87 2.54 3.96
C GLY A 31 7.79 1.11 3.39
N TYR A 32 6.91 0.83 2.43
CA TYR A 32 6.75 -0.52 1.87
C TYR A 32 7.96 -0.97 1.04
N ALA A 33 8.60 -0.06 0.31
CA ALA A 33 9.79 -0.37 -0.47
C ALA A 33 10.94 -0.91 0.40
N ALA A 34 11.14 -0.33 1.59
CA ALA A 34 12.13 -0.82 2.55
C ALA A 34 11.75 -2.21 3.09
N GLN A 35 10.47 -2.42 3.42
CA GLN A 35 9.99 -3.70 3.94
C GLN A 35 10.09 -4.84 2.92
N ILE A 36 9.74 -4.63 1.65
CA ILE A 36 9.94 -5.63 0.59
C ILE A 36 11.41 -5.99 0.46
N ARG A 37 12.30 -5.00 0.54
CA ARG A 37 13.74 -5.22 0.44
C ARG A 37 14.24 -6.11 1.57
N THR A 38 13.79 -5.86 2.81
CA THR A 38 14.12 -6.71 3.96
C THR A 38 13.56 -8.13 3.81
N LEU A 39 12.29 -8.27 3.41
CA LEU A 39 11.61 -9.57 3.27
C LEU A 39 12.20 -10.45 2.16
N THR A 40 12.71 -9.85 1.10
CA THR A 40 13.26 -10.56 -0.05
C THR A 40 14.79 -10.60 -0.06
N SER A 41 15.41 -10.24 1.07
CA SER A 41 16.87 -10.13 1.21
C SER A 41 17.50 -9.29 0.08
N GLY A 42 16.82 -8.24 -0.34
CA GLY A 42 17.27 -7.31 -1.38
C GLY A 42 17.00 -7.72 -2.83
N ARG A 43 16.32 -8.85 -3.07
CA ARG A 43 16.16 -9.40 -4.44
C ARG A 43 14.90 -8.93 -5.16
N ALA A 44 13.89 -8.43 -4.46
CA ALA A 44 12.68 -7.92 -5.09
C ALA A 44 12.65 -6.39 -5.18
N GLY A 45 12.16 -5.91 -6.33
CA GLY A 45 11.79 -4.52 -6.54
C GLY A 45 10.27 -4.35 -6.44
N ALA A 46 9.83 -3.16 -6.04
CA ALA A 46 8.43 -2.76 -6.07
C ALA A 46 8.27 -1.56 -7.01
N ALA A 47 7.36 -1.66 -7.97
CA ALA A 47 6.95 -0.54 -8.80
C ALA A 47 5.57 -0.06 -8.31
N LEU A 48 5.42 1.27 -8.20
CA LEU A 48 4.18 1.91 -7.80
C LEU A 48 3.58 2.63 -9.00
N THR A 49 2.36 2.28 -9.37
CA THR A 49 1.61 2.95 -10.44
C THR A 49 0.25 3.33 -9.91
N PHE A 50 -0.17 4.56 -10.18
CA PHE A 50 -1.51 5.02 -9.84
C PHE A 50 -2.54 4.18 -10.59
N SER A 51 -3.56 3.68 -9.87
CA SER A 51 -4.65 2.92 -10.47
C SER A 51 -5.94 3.75 -10.50
N HIS A 52 -6.51 4.08 -9.34
CA HIS A 52 -7.77 4.82 -9.23
C HIS A 52 -7.96 5.37 -7.80
N TYR A 53 -8.94 6.26 -7.63
CA TYR A 53 -9.43 6.68 -6.32
C TYR A 53 -10.56 5.74 -5.86
N ALA A 54 -10.49 5.30 -4.60
CA ALA A 54 -11.52 4.49 -3.97
C ALA A 54 -12.07 5.21 -2.72
N PRO A 55 -13.35 5.00 -2.36
CA PRO A 55 -13.92 5.59 -1.16
C PRO A 55 -13.16 5.10 0.09
N VAL A 56 -12.80 6.04 0.95
CA VAL A 56 -12.09 5.74 2.20
C VAL A 56 -13.11 5.20 3.21
N PRO A 57 -12.86 4.07 3.87
CA PRO A 57 -13.74 3.56 4.92
C PRO A 57 -13.91 4.57 6.06
N GLU A 58 -15.11 4.68 6.62
CA GLU A 58 -15.46 5.70 7.62
C GLU A 58 -14.51 5.75 8.82
N GLN A 59 -14.02 4.60 9.29
CA GLN A 59 -13.09 4.52 10.42
C GLN A 59 -11.77 5.26 10.14
N VAL A 60 -11.27 5.20 8.91
CA VAL A 60 -10.06 5.91 8.50
C VAL A 60 -10.37 7.38 8.21
N ALA A 61 -11.55 7.65 7.62
CA ALA A 61 -12.00 9.00 7.33
C ALA A 61 -12.16 9.86 8.61
N LYS A 62 -12.76 9.30 9.67
CA LYS A 62 -12.91 9.98 10.97
C LYS A 62 -11.54 10.34 11.57
N GLY A 63 -10.60 9.40 11.62
CA GLY A 63 -9.25 9.67 12.13
C GLY A 63 -8.47 10.70 11.31
N LEU A 64 -8.67 10.75 9.99
CA LEU A 64 -8.08 11.79 9.13
C LEU A 64 -8.69 13.17 9.38
N LEU A 65 -10.01 13.24 9.55
CA LEU A 65 -10.73 14.47 9.84
C LEU A 65 -10.34 15.05 11.20
N GLU A 66 -10.17 14.21 12.23
CA GLU A 66 -9.70 14.65 13.54
C GLU A 66 -8.27 15.20 13.48
N LYS A 67 -7.36 14.52 12.78
CA LYS A 67 -5.98 15.01 12.56
C LYS A 67 -5.95 16.36 11.82
N ARG A 68 -6.84 16.55 10.84
CA ARG A 68 -6.95 17.82 10.08
C ARG A 68 -7.58 18.94 10.90
N LYS A 69 -8.61 18.64 11.72
CA LYS A 69 -9.24 19.64 12.59
C LYS A 69 -8.25 20.22 13.60
N GLY A 70 -7.34 19.40 14.14
CA GLY A 70 -6.26 19.89 15.01
C GLY A 70 -5.24 20.81 14.32
N PHE A 71 -5.15 20.79 13.00
CA PHE A 71 -4.26 21.66 12.21
C PHE A 71 -4.92 23.00 11.84
N MET A 72 -6.26 23.07 11.81
CA MET A 72 -7.03 24.29 11.54
C MET A 72 -7.26 25.17 12.78
N LEU A 73 -7.02 24.64 13.98
CA LEU A 73 -7.22 25.34 15.25
C LEU A 73 -5.93 25.96 15.83
N ARG A 74 -4.91 26.16 14.99
CA ARG A 74 -3.63 26.75 15.41
C ARG A 74 -3.19 27.88 14.50
#